data_AF-A0AAN5D6A7-F1
#
_entry.id   AF-A0AAN5D6A7-F1
#
_cell.length_a   1.000
_cell.length_b   1.000
_cell.length_c   1.000
_cell.angle_alpha   90.00
_cell.angle_beta   90.00
_cell.angle_gamma   90.00
#
_symmetry.space_group_name_H-M   'P 1'
#
loop_
_entity.id
_entity.type
_entity.pdbx_description
1 polymer ?
#
loop_
_entity_poly.entity_id
_entity_poly.type
_entity_poly.pdbx_seq_one_letter_code
_entity_poly.pdbx_strand_id
1 'polypeptide(L)'
;PELVEVDKVEITTGKGSEHENTVKVAQIARHPQFTTVGHGYDIALLKLETPLIFDEHISPICLPNPSQFIPTDGNAVAIGYGTSNEMDRHSSRRRHPSRDHNSNY
;
A
#
# COMPACT_ATOMS: atom_id res chain seq x y z
N PRO A 1 -18.73 7.45 -8.78
CA PRO A 1 -17.31 7.09 -8.56
C PRO A 1 -16.67 6.63 -9.87
N GLU A 2 -15.68 7.38 -10.35
CA GLU A 2 -14.93 7.06 -11.56
C GLU A 2 -14.05 5.83 -11.30
N LEU A 3 -14.28 4.77 -12.07
CA LEU A 3 -13.44 3.58 -12.07
C LEU A 3 -12.14 3.97 -12.76
N VAL A 4 -11.13 4.33 -11.98
CA VAL A 4 -9.76 4.44 -12.49
C VAL A 4 -9.38 3.05 -13.00
N GLU A 5 -8.94 2.94 -14.25
CA GLU A 5 -8.32 1.72 -14.77
C GLU A 5 -7.30 1.26 -13.73
N VAL A 6 -7.56 0.08 -13.16
CA VAL A 6 -6.63 -0.53 -12.24
C VAL A 6 -5.42 -0.87 -13.11
N ASP A 7 -4.38 -0.05 -13.06
CA ASP A 7 -3.02 -0.51 -13.33
C ASP A 7 -2.93 -1.92 -12.74
N LYS A 8 -2.33 -2.89 -13.45
CA LYS A 8 -2.26 -4.29 -13.03
C LYS A 8 -1.55 -4.42 -11.67
N VAL A 9 -2.26 -4.13 -10.58
CA VAL A 9 -1.78 -4.23 -9.22
C VAL A 9 -2.05 -5.65 -8.80
N GLU A 10 -0.98 -6.31 -8.40
CA GLU A 10 -1.00 -7.66 -7.86
C GLU A 10 -0.46 -7.62 -6.44
N ILE A 11 -1.05 -8.44 -5.58
CA ILE A 11 -0.58 -8.66 -4.21
C ILE A 11 0.03 -10.06 -4.18
N THR A 12 1.28 -10.15 -3.72
CA THR A 12 1.98 -11.42 -3.52
C THR A 12 2.20 -11.68 -2.03
N THR A 13 1.73 -12.81 -1.54
CA THR A 13 2.02 -13.33 -0.19
C THR A 13 3.10 -14.39 -0.25
N GLY A 14 3.87 -14.59 0.83
CA GLY A 14 4.85 -15.69 0.90
C GLY A 14 5.98 -15.62 -0.14
N LYS A 15 6.30 -14.44 -0.67
CA LYS A 15 7.26 -14.29 -1.78
C LYS A 15 8.59 -15.01 -1.49
N GLY A 16 8.99 -15.89 -2.40
CA GLY A 16 10.22 -16.68 -2.31
C GLY A 16 10.11 -17.93 -1.43
N SER A 17 8.90 -18.35 -1.04
CA SER A 17 8.64 -19.61 -0.33
C SER A 17 7.72 -20.53 -1.15
N GLU A 18 7.54 -21.76 -0.67
CA GLU A 18 6.57 -22.71 -1.22
C GLU A 18 5.10 -22.27 -1.05
N HIS A 19 4.86 -21.26 -0.19
CA HIS A 19 3.56 -20.66 0.08
C HIS A 19 3.36 -19.34 -0.69
N GLU A 20 4.13 -19.12 -1.75
CA GLU A 20 3.96 -17.95 -2.61
C GLU A 20 2.59 -17.99 -3.32
N ASN A 21 1.82 -16.92 -3.17
CA ASN A 21 0.53 -16.76 -3.84
C ASN A 21 0.41 -15.34 -4.38
N THR A 22 -0.01 -15.18 -5.63
CA THR A 22 -0.19 -13.88 -6.28
C THR A 22 -1.63 -13.73 -6.76
N VAL A 23 -2.27 -12.64 -6.32
CA VAL A 23 -3.67 -12.31 -6.64
C VAL A 23 -3.78 -10.91 -7.22
N LYS A 24 -4.64 -10.77 -8.23
CA LYS A 24 -4.91 -9.47 -8.86
C LYS A 24 -5.86 -8.63 -8.03
N VAL A 25 -5.71 -7.31 -8.14
CA VAL A 25 -6.64 -6.33 -7.58
C VAL A 25 -7.72 -6.00 -8.60
N ALA A 26 -8.97 -6.25 -8.25
CA ALA A 26 -10.13 -5.90 -9.06
C ALA A 26 -10.57 -4.44 -8.88
N GLN A 27 -10.34 -3.86 -7.70
CA GLN A 27 -10.73 -2.47 -7.43
C GLN A 27 -9.86 -1.84 -6.33
N ILE A 28 -9.57 -0.55 -6.50
CA ILE A 28 -8.92 0.29 -5.50
C ILE A 28 -9.93 1.36 -5.04
N ALA A 29 -10.22 1.40 -3.75
CA ALA A 29 -11.09 2.41 -3.13
C ALA A 29 -10.25 3.28 -2.18
N ARG A 30 -9.79 4.43 -2.69
CA ARG A 30 -9.03 5.42 -1.90
C ARG A 30 -9.95 6.19 -0.97
N HIS A 31 -9.44 6.61 0.18
CA HIS A 31 -10.22 7.48 1.07
C HIS A 31 -10.64 8.75 0.30
N PRO A 32 -11.93 9.15 0.31
CA PRO A 32 -12.44 10.24 -0.53
C PRO A 32 -11.84 11.61 -0.18
N GLN A 33 -11.32 11.78 1.04
CA GLN A 33 -10.65 12.99 1.50
C GLN A 33 -9.12 12.93 1.37
N PHE A 34 -8.56 11.86 0.81
CA PHE A 34 -7.12 11.78 0.59
C PHE A 34 -6.68 12.89 -0.37
N THR A 35 -5.64 13.62 0.02
CA THR A 35 -4.94 14.54 -0.86
C THR A 35 -3.43 14.36 -0.72
N THR A 36 -2.67 14.65 -1.78
CA THR A 36 -1.20 14.60 -1.74
C THR A 36 -0.59 15.69 -0.86
N VAL A 37 -1.38 16.70 -0.48
CA VAL A 37 -0.96 17.82 0.36
C VAL A 37 -1.31 17.50 1.82
N GLY A 38 -0.32 17.51 2.70
CA GLY A 38 -0.52 17.34 4.13
C GLY A 38 -0.72 15.90 4.63
N HIS A 39 -0.63 14.89 3.76
CA HIS A 39 -0.60 13.46 4.11
C HIS A 39 -1.79 12.98 4.98
N GLY A 40 -2.92 13.70 4.95
CA GLY A 40 -4.13 13.32 5.65
C GLY A 40 -4.89 12.20 4.92
N TYR A 41 -5.56 11.33 5.69
CA TYR A 41 -6.38 10.24 5.17
C TYR A 41 -5.64 9.28 4.23
N ASP A 42 -4.36 9.02 4.51
CA ASP A 42 -3.51 8.14 3.71
C ASP A 42 -3.86 6.66 3.93
N ILE A 43 -4.98 6.24 3.34
CA ILE A 43 -5.50 4.87 3.40
C ILE A 43 -6.32 4.55 2.16
N ALA A 44 -6.26 3.29 1.72
CA ALA A 44 -7.08 2.75 0.65
C ALA A 44 -7.46 1.29 0.93
N LEU A 45 -8.61 0.85 0.41
CA LEU A 45 -9.02 -0.54 0.39
C LEU A 45 -8.74 -1.14 -0.99
N LEU A 46 -8.19 -2.36 -1.00
CA LEU A 46 -7.97 -3.15 -2.20
C LEU A 46 -8.93 -4.33 -2.21
N LYS A 47 -9.78 -4.41 -3.22
CA LYS A 47 -10.64 -5.58 -3.44
C LYS A 47 -9.93 -6.51 -4.41
N LEU A 48 -9.68 -7.74 -3.98
CA LEU A 48 -9.05 -8.77 -4.80
C LEU A 48 -10.03 -9.33 -5.84
N GLU A 49 -9.51 -9.74 -6.99
CA GLU A 49 -10.28 -10.37 -8.07
C GLU A 49 -10.81 -11.75 -7.65
N THR A 50 -9.99 -12.50 -6.93
CA THR A 50 -10.36 -13.77 -6.30
C THR A 50 -10.11 -13.70 -4.79
N PRO A 51 -11.01 -14.25 -3.95
CA PRO A 51 -10.77 -14.34 -2.51
C PRO A 51 -9.48 -15.10 -2.20
N LEU A 52 -8.74 -14.65 -1.18
CA LEU A 52 -7.62 -15.41 -0.64
C LEU A 52 -8.14 -16.62 0.14
N ILE A 53 -7.40 -17.72 0.05
CA ILE A 53 -7.61 -18.89 0.90
C ILE A 53 -6.75 -18.67 2.15
N PHE A 54 -7.38 -18.73 3.32
CA PHE A 54 -6.66 -18.63 4.59
C PHE A 54 -6.07 -19.98 5.00
N ASP A 55 -4.87 -19.91 5.55
CA ASP A 55 -4.09 -21.04 6.04
C ASP A 55 -3.18 -20.58 7.18
N GLU A 56 -2.18 -21.38 7.54
CA GLU A 56 -1.23 -21.05 8.60
C GLU A 56 -0.28 -19.88 8.25
N HIS A 57 -0.19 -19.49 6.98
CA HIS A 57 0.65 -18.41 6.46
C HIS A 57 -0.13 -17.16 6.06
N ILE A 58 -1.44 -17.28 5.84
CA ILE A 58 -2.34 -16.20 5.42
C ILE A 58 -3.49 -16.07 6.43
N SER A 59 -3.44 -15.03 7.25
CA SER A 59 -4.47 -14.72 8.24
C SER A 59 -4.87 -13.24 8.23
N PRO A 60 -6.14 -12.92 8.58
CA PRO A 60 -6.58 -11.53 8.69
C PRO A 60 -6.01 -10.86 9.95
N ILE A 61 -5.85 -9.54 9.89
CA ILE A 61 -5.57 -8.71 11.07
C ILE A 61 -6.86 -8.07 11.59
N CYS A 62 -6.96 -7.92 12.91
CA CYS A 62 -8.09 -7.26 13.54
C CYS A 62 -8.03 -5.74 13.30
N LEU A 63 -9.18 -5.14 13.00
CA LEU A 63 -9.34 -3.69 13.01
C LEU A 63 -9.67 -3.21 14.43
N PRO A 64 -9.18 -2.03 14.84
CA PRO A 64 -9.58 -1.44 16.12
C PRO A 64 -11.06 -1.06 16.09
N ASN A 65 -11.71 -1.11 17.26
CA ASN A 65 -13.05 -0.54 17.38
C ASN A 65 -12.98 1.00 17.20
N PRO A 66 -13.99 1.66 16.62
CA PRO A 66 -13.97 3.11 16.38
C PRO A 66 -13.73 3.97 17.62
N SER A 67 -14.08 3.46 18.80
CA SER A 67 -13.89 4.13 20.10
C SER A 67 -12.83 3.46 20.97
N GLN A 68 -11.98 2.60 20.39
CA GLN A 68 -10.91 1.94 21.11
C GLN A 68 -9.83 2.95 21.50
N PHE A 69 -9.50 2.98 22.79
CA PHE A 69 -8.33 3.70 23.28
C PHE A 69 -7.07 2.85 23.05
N ILE A 70 -6.05 3.45 22.42
CA ILE A 70 -4.72 2.84 22.27
C ILE A 70 -3.76 3.61 23.20
N PRO A 71 -3.19 2.95 24.23
CA PRO A 71 -2.25 3.59 25.14
C PRO A 71 -0.97 4.06 24.45
N THR A 72 -0.40 5.17 24.89
CA THR A 72 0.83 5.76 24.34
C THR A 72 2.11 5.10 24.85
N ASP A 73 2.01 4.32 25.93
CA ASP A 73 3.11 3.59 26.58
C ASP A 73 3.13 2.10 26.21
N GLY A 74 2.31 1.69 25.24
CA GLY A 74 2.26 0.33 24.74
C GLY A 74 3.41 -0.02 23.79
N ASN A 75 3.74 -1.31 23.72
CA ASN A 75 4.65 -1.83 22.70
C ASN A 75 3.92 -2.02 21.37
N ALA A 76 4.55 -1.63 20.27
CA ALA A 76 4.06 -1.85 18.91
C ALA A 76 5.15 -2.48 18.04
N VAL A 77 4.73 -3.27 17.04
CA VAL A 77 5.63 -3.92 16.09
C VAL A 77 5.27 -3.44 14.69
N ALA A 78 6.27 -2.99 13.93
CA ALA A 78 6.16 -2.68 12.52
C ALA A 78 7.05 -3.64 11.72
N ILE A 79 6.51 -4.24 10.67
CA ILE A 79 7.19 -5.19 9.79
C ILE A 79 7.02 -4.79 8.33
N GLY A 80 7.99 -5.10 7.48
CA GLY A 80 7.92 -4.86 6.05
C GLY A 80 9.23 -5.16 5.33
N TYR A 81 9.17 -5.17 4.00
CA TYR A 81 10.31 -5.43 3.10
C TYR A 81 10.92 -4.13 2.53
N GLY A 82 10.68 -2.99 3.19
CA GLY A 82 11.20 -1.70 2.75
C GLY A 82 12.72 -1.61 2.85
N THR A 83 13.31 -0.58 2.22
CA THR A 83 14.76 -0.32 2.26
C THR A 83 15.24 -0.22 3.71
N SER A 84 16.18 -1.07 4.10
CA SER A 84 16.80 -1.04 5.44
C SER A 84 17.84 0.07 5.60
N ASN A 85 18.39 0.57 4.49
CA ASN A 85 19.39 1.64 4.48
C ASN A 85 18.85 2.90 3.82
N GLU A 86 19.15 4.05 4.41
CA GLU A 86 18.72 5.35 3.91
C GLU A 86 19.40 5.74 2.58
N MET A 87 20.59 5.20 2.30
CA MET A 87 21.35 5.49 1.07
C MET A 87 20.75 4.83 -0.19
N ASP A 88 19.99 3.75 -0.04
CA ASP A 88 19.31 3.08 -1.17
C ASP A 88 18.06 3.85 -1.66
N ARG A 89 17.66 4.90 -0.94
CA ARG A 89 16.52 5.76 -1.32
C ARG A 89 16.81 6.66 -2.51
N HIS A 90 18.07 6.99 -2.78
CA HIS A 90 18.44 7.87 -3.89
C HIS A 90 18.44 7.17 -5.26
N SER A 91 18.60 5.85 -5.30
CA SER A 91 18.63 5.03 -6.52
C SER A 91 17.23 4.67 -7.04
N SER A 92 16.21 4.74 -6.18
CA SER A 92 14.85 4.28 -6.49
C SER A 92 13.91 5.38 -7.03
N ARG A 93 14.33 6.65 -7.02
CA ARG A 93 13.67 7.69 -7.82
C ARG A 93 13.96 7.42 -9.29
N ARG A 94 13.12 6.61 -9.95
CA ARG A 94 12.96 6.69 -11.41
C ARG A 94 12.69 8.16 -11.70
N ARG A 95 13.68 8.87 -12.21
CA ARG A 95 13.51 10.21 -12.75
C ARG A 95 12.50 10.04 -13.88
N HIS A 96 11.24 10.38 -13.64
CA HIS A 96 10.40 10.80 -14.74
C HIS A 96 11.19 11.87 -15.50
N PRO A 97 11.25 11.82 -16.83
CA PRO A 97 11.90 12.87 -17.59
C PRO A 97 11.27 14.19 -17.12
N SER A 98 12.11 15.06 -16.58
CA SER A 98 11.75 16.45 -16.36
C SER A 98 11.18 16.95 -17.67
N ARG A 99 9.86 17.22 -17.69
CA ARG A 99 9.29 18.11 -18.67
C ARG A 99 10.00 19.44 -18.43
N ASP A 100 10.98 19.70 -19.28
CA ASP A 100 11.57 21.02 -19.42
C ASP A 100 10.40 21.99 -19.60
N HIS A 101 10.12 22.76 -18.55
CA HIS A 101 9.26 23.91 -18.66
C HIS A 101 10.07 24.93 -19.44
N ASN A 102 9.89 24.90 -20.77
CA ASN A 102 10.27 26.01 -21.60
C ASN A 102 9.36 27.17 -21.23
N SER A 103 9.96 28.21 -20.66
CA SER A 103 9.39 29.54 -20.48
C SER A 103 8.74 30.00 -21.78
N ASN A 104 7.49 30.47 -21.70
CA ASN A 104 7.02 31.63 -22.46
C ASN A 104 5.67 32.12 -21.90
N TYR A 105 5.73 33.35 -21.38
CA TYR A 105 4.68 34.22 -20.80
C TYR A 105 4.19 33.92 -19.39
#